data_AF-R5EZ78-F1
#
_entry.id   AF-R5EZ78-F1
#
_cell.length_a   1.000
_cell.length_b   1.000
_cell.length_c   1.000
_cell.angle_alpha   90.00
_cell.angle_beta   90.00
_cell.angle_gamma   90.00
#
_symmetry.space_group_name_H-M   'P 1'
#
loop_
_entity.id
_entity.type
_entity.pdbx_description
1 polymer ?
#
loop_
_entity_poly.entity_id
_entity_poly.type
_entity_poly.pdbx_seq_one_letter_code
_entity_poly.pdbx_strand_id
1 'polypeptide(L)'
;MSQIVRSTVTGSSGDLKLREFQTRYDSDTTQDEMEHIEPYGFSSEPYTDGKTDAINLFFDDERNHGVVINVADRRYRITQMKTGEVVIYDDKKRHVYLKREGIEIDGVDDPITVKTTNDIIAKCDNLTATCKSAASVNCDTSSVTCKTSATVTAPTIMLDGNVTVTGTLITGTKGGGMASFGGTVNAKGLIHSEDDITAGSISLQHHVHTGVQGGSENTGTPS
;
A
#
# COMPACT_ATOMS: atom_id res chain seq x y z
N MET A 1 35.39 2.06 45.02
CA MET A 1 34.74 3.07 44.16
C MET A 1 34.28 2.33 42.91
N SER A 2 32.98 2.15 42.71
CA SER A 2 32.45 1.35 41.59
C SER A 2 32.65 2.13 40.29
N GLN A 3 33.60 1.70 39.44
CA GLN A 3 33.85 2.27 38.13
C GLN A 3 33.12 1.40 37.09
N ILE A 4 32.02 1.90 36.52
CA ILE A 4 31.38 1.27 35.36
C ILE A 4 32.16 1.67 34.10
N VAL A 5 32.76 0.70 33.40
CA VAL A 5 33.49 0.95 32.13
C VAL A 5 33.42 -0.27 31.20
N ARG A 6 32.96 -0.09 29.95
CA ARG A 6 33.57 -0.65 28.73
C ARG A 6 33.21 0.23 27.51
N SER A 7 34.22 0.53 26.68
CA SER A 7 34.25 1.42 25.50
C SER A 7 34.40 0.61 24.18
N THR A 8 34.29 1.14 22.92
CA THR A 8 34.73 2.42 22.34
C THR A 8 33.87 2.85 21.12
N VAL A 9 33.60 4.15 20.98
CA VAL A 9 33.18 4.80 19.73
C VAL A 9 34.24 5.84 19.36
N THR A 10 34.75 5.86 18.13
CA THR A 10 35.91 6.72 17.75
C THR A 10 35.59 7.77 16.67
N GLY A 11 34.31 8.14 16.53
CA GLY A 11 33.90 9.34 15.78
C GLY A 11 32.38 9.51 15.65
N SER A 12 31.86 10.70 15.99
CA SER A 12 30.51 11.20 15.69
C SER A 12 30.49 12.73 15.84
N SER A 13 30.03 13.48 14.83
CA SER A 13 29.58 14.88 14.93
C SER A 13 28.54 15.17 13.85
N GLY A 14 27.53 15.95 14.24
CA GLY A 14 26.63 16.68 13.35
C GLY A 14 26.18 17.98 14.01
N ASP A 15 27.12 18.63 14.69
CA ASP A 15 27.06 19.94 15.36
C ASP A 15 26.07 20.12 16.55
N LEU A 16 25.84 19.01 17.29
CA LEU A 16 25.21 18.80 18.62
C LEU A 16 23.66 18.71 18.70
N LYS A 17 23.17 17.60 19.27
CA LYS A 17 21.74 17.27 19.55
C LYS A 17 21.59 16.23 20.69
N LEU A 18 22.32 16.36 21.80
CA LEU A 18 22.04 15.53 22.99
C LEU A 18 20.82 16.15 23.70
N ARG A 19 19.79 15.36 24.02
CA ARG A 19 18.60 15.90 24.70
C ARG A 19 18.90 16.08 26.19
N GLU A 20 18.48 17.21 26.73
CA GLU A 20 18.42 17.47 28.16
C GLU A 20 16.98 17.35 28.66
N PHE A 21 16.81 16.77 29.84
CA PHE A 21 15.55 16.73 30.55
C PHE A 21 15.60 17.59 31.81
N GLN A 22 14.45 18.15 32.17
CA GLN A 22 14.17 18.48 33.57
C GLN A 22 13.52 17.25 34.20
N THR A 23 14.05 16.80 35.34
CA THR A 23 13.49 15.67 36.07
C THR A 23 13.28 16.05 37.54
N ARG A 24 12.20 15.51 38.13
CA ARG A 24 11.83 15.75 39.52
C ARG A 24 11.85 14.43 40.27
N TYR A 25 12.61 14.36 41.37
CA TYR A 25 12.79 13.11 42.11
C TYR A 25 12.09 13.12 43.47
N ASP A 26 11.88 14.31 44.05
CA ASP A 26 11.14 14.55 45.29
C ASP A 26 10.16 15.72 45.11
N SER A 27 9.27 15.98 46.08
CA SER A 27 8.23 17.03 45.97
C SER A 27 8.78 18.42 45.65
N ASP A 28 9.99 18.71 46.12
CA ASP A 28 10.58 20.05 46.13
C ASP A 28 11.92 20.16 45.38
N THR A 29 12.36 19.07 44.74
CA THR A 29 13.67 19.01 44.08
C THR A 29 13.54 18.65 42.60
N THR A 30 13.84 19.64 41.77
CA THR A 30 13.96 19.52 40.30
C THR A 30 15.41 19.70 39.89
N GLN A 31 15.86 18.90 38.94
CA GLN A 31 17.16 19.10 38.30
C GLN A 31 16.95 19.29 36.81
N ASP A 32 17.58 20.35 36.30
CA ASP A 32 17.58 20.73 34.90
C ASP A 32 18.84 20.23 34.20
N GLU A 33 18.88 20.38 32.88
CA GLU A 33 20.06 20.07 32.06
C GLU A 33 20.55 18.62 32.19
N MET A 34 19.64 17.69 32.54
CA MET A 34 19.95 16.28 32.71
C MET A 34 20.09 15.59 31.35
N GLU A 35 21.29 15.17 30.99
CA GLU A 35 21.56 14.52 29.71
C GLU A 35 20.78 13.20 29.56
N HIS A 36 20.18 12.95 28.39
CA HIS A 36 19.56 11.67 28.05
C HIS A 36 20.27 11.03 26.86
N ILE A 37 20.94 9.91 27.13
CA ILE A 37 21.71 9.19 26.12
C ILE A 37 20.83 8.06 25.55
N GLU A 38 20.27 8.29 24.35
CA GLU A 38 19.45 7.30 23.65
C GLU A 38 20.29 6.26 22.89
N PRO A 39 19.87 4.98 22.82
CA PRO A 39 20.51 3.99 21.96
C PRO A 39 20.43 4.41 20.48
N TYR A 40 21.53 4.26 19.74
CA TYR A 40 21.59 4.62 18.32
C TYR A 40 20.48 3.92 17.51
N GLY A 41 19.81 4.69 16.64
CA GLY A 41 18.70 4.21 15.81
C GLY A 41 17.32 4.33 16.48
N PHE A 42 17.27 4.71 17.76
CA PHE A 42 16.04 5.01 18.49
C PHE A 42 16.06 6.45 18.96
N SER A 43 14.97 7.16 18.73
CA SER A 43 14.73 8.45 19.36
C SER A 43 13.23 8.60 19.58
N SER A 44 12.85 9.13 20.72
CA SER A 44 11.45 9.31 21.12
C SER A 44 11.25 10.68 21.76
N GLU A 45 10.05 11.26 21.72
CA GLU A 45 9.75 12.51 22.44
C GLU A 45 8.73 12.19 23.54
N PRO A 46 9.16 12.06 24.81
CA PRO A 46 8.24 11.74 25.90
C PRO A 46 7.36 12.93 26.27
N TYR A 47 6.17 12.65 26.81
CA TYR A 47 5.35 13.71 27.42
C TYR A 47 6.05 14.30 28.65
N THR A 48 5.97 15.61 28.81
CA THR A 48 6.51 16.36 29.97
C THR A 48 5.42 16.75 30.98
N ASP A 49 4.28 16.06 30.97
CA ASP A 49 3.11 16.36 31.81
C ASP A 49 3.19 15.83 33.24
N GLY A 50 4.39 15.42 33.68
CA GLY A 50 4.66 14.89 35.01
C GLY A 50 4.17 13.46 35.27
N LYS A 51 3.71 12.74 34.22
CA LYS A 51 3.27 11.34 34.32
C LYS A 51 4.21 10.34 33.66
N THR A 52 5.19 10.83 32.91
CA THR A 52 6.27 10.01 32.34
C THR A 52 7.32 9.74 33.41
N ASP A 53 7.72 8.48 33.53
CA ASP A 53 8.74 8.03 34.47
C ASP A 53 10.14 8.15 33.85
N ALA A 54 11.13 8.52 34.66
CA ALA A 54 12.54 8.56 34.26
C ALA A 54 13.42 7.94 35.35
N ILE A 55 14.47 7.22 34.94
CA ILE A 55 15.52 6.72 35.84
C ILE A 55 16.77 7.57 35.63
N ASN A 56 17.27 8.14 36.72
CA ASN A 56 18.39 9.06 36.74
C ASN A 56 19.57 8.42 37.47
N LEU A 57 20.76 8.59 36.93
CA LEU A 57 22.02 8.16 37.51
C LEU A 57 22.85 9.40 37.82
N PHE A 58 23.21 9.59 39.08
CA PHE A 58 24.11 10.67 39.52
C PHE A 58 25.51 10.12 39.76
N PHE A 59 26.51 10.90 39.39
CA PHE A 59 27.93 10.53 39.56
C PHE A 59 28.55 11.06 40.85
N ASP A 60 27.84 11.93 41.57
CA ASP A 60 28.25 12.55 42.83
C ASP A 60 27.16 12.42 43.91
N ASP A 61 27.55 12.65 45.16
CA ASP A 61 26.63 12.63 46.31
C ASP A 61 25.70 13.86 46.32
N GLU A 62 26.17 14.96 45.73
CA GLU A 62 25.46 16.25 45.64
C GLU A 62 24.45 16.29 44.49
N ARG A 63 24.45 15.29 43.61
CA ARG A 63 23.56 15.11 42.46
C ARG A 63 23.63 16.25 41.44
N ASN A 64 24.77 16.94 41.34
CA ASN A 64 24.94 18.06 40.43
C ASN A 64 25.20 17.60 38.99
N HIS A 65 25.73 16.38 38.82
CA HIS A 65 25.96 15.80 37.50
C HIS A 65 25.27 14.44 37.41
N GLY A 66 24.20 14.40 36.62
CA GLY A 66 23.45 13.18 36.37
C GLY A 66 23.07 12.99 34.90
N VAL A 67 22.74 11.75 34.59
CA VAL A 67 22.26 11.31 33.28
C VAL A 67 20.95 10.54 33.44
N VAL A 68 19.98 10.81 32.58
CA VAL A 68 18.77 10.00 32.41
C VAL A 68 19.13 8.79 31.58
N ILE A 69 18.92 7.59 32.13
CA ILE A 69 19.31 6.32 31.47
C ILE A 69 18.12 5.53 30.92
N ASN A 70 16.90 5.89 31.31
CA ASN A 70 15.68 5.28 30.79
C ASN A 70 14.49 6.20 31.03
N VAL A 71 13.59 6.27 30.05
CA VAL A 71 12.32 6.99 30.12
C VAL A 71 11.20 6.05 29.71
N ALA A 72 10.13 6.01 30.50
CA ALA A 72 8.99 5.14 30.25
C ALA A 72 7.68 5.88 30.50
N ASP A 73 6.74 5.75 29.56
CA ASP A 73 5.35 6.16 29.78
C ASP A 73 4.45 4.92 29.90
N ARG A 74 4.06 4.62 31.13
CA ARG A 74 3.23 3.46 31.45
C ARG A 74 1.83 3.52 30.82
N ARG A 75 1.34 4.70 30.42
CA ARG A 75 -0.01 4.88 29.85
C ARG A 75 -0.16 4.16 28.51
N TYR A 76 0.91 4.13 27.72
CA TYR A 76 0.88 3.65 26.34
C TYR A 76 1.55 2.30 26.15
N ARG A 77 2.10 1.72 27.23
CA ARG A 77 2.74 0.41 27.18
C ARG A 77 1.79 -0.64 26.64
N ILE A 78 2.20 -1.32 25.57
CA ILE A 78 1.52 -2.51 25.07
C ILE A 78 1.64 -3.63 26.12
N THR A 79 0.51 -4.22 26.49
CA THR A 79 0.42 -5.29 27.50
C THR A 79 -0.08 -6.59 26.86
N GLN A 80 -0.08 -7.68 27.62
CA GLN A 80 -0.58 -9.00 27.18
C GLN A 80 0.14 -9.60 25.96
N MET A 81 1.40 -9.22 25.73
CA MET A 81 2.25 -9.83 24.69
C MET A 81 2.59 -11.28 25.06
N LYS A 82 2.73 -12.16 24.06
CA LYS A 82 3.24 -13.52 24.29
C LYS A 82 4.74 -13.44 24.58
N THR A 83 5.25 -14.41 25.36
CA THR A 83 6.66 -14.46 25.72
C THR A 83 7.57 -14.39 24.49
N GLY A 84 8.51 -13.44 24.51
CA GLY A 84 9.55 -13.21 23.50
C GLY A 84 9.09 -12.51 22.22
N GLU A 85 7.90 -11.93 22.19
CA GLU A 85 7.53 -10.95 21.16
C GLU A 85 8.14 -9.56 21.46
N VAL A 86 8.29 -8.74 20.43
CA VAL A 86 8.91 -7.40 20.53
C VAL A 86 8.07 -6.39 19.77
N VAL A 87 7.89 -5.19 20.33
CA VAL A 87 7.10 -4.12 19.71
C VAL A 87 7.76 -2.75 19.90
N ILE A 88 7.75 -1.96 18.83
CA ILE A 88 8.04 -0.52 18.87
C ILE A 88 6.69 0.19 18.68
N TYR A 89 6.35 1.12 19.58
CA TYR A 89 5.02 1.72 19.65
C TYR A 89 5.06 3.18 20.09
N ASP A 90 3.94 3.87 19.94
CA ASP A 90 3.74 5.24 20.40
C ASP A 90 2.43 5.45 21.17
N ASP A 91 2.15 6.71 21.52
CA ASP A 91 1.01 7.13 22.31
C ASP A 91 -0.35 6.93 21.62
N LYS A 92 -0.35 6.89 20.28
CA LYS A 92 -1.51 6.60 19.46
C LYS A 92 -1.73 5.11 19.22
N LYS A 93 -0.92 4.25 19.84
CA LYS A 93 -0.94 2.78 19.69
C LYS A 93 -0.51 2.29 18.31
N ARG A 94 0.09 3.16 17.48
CA ARG A 94 0.70 2.76 16.21
C ARG A 94 1.93 1.94 16.53
N HIS A 95 2.22 0.94 15.72
CA HIS A 95 3.31 0.03 16.06
C HIS A 95 3.90 -0.76 14.90
N VAL A 96 5.13 -1.22 15.12
CA VAL A 96 5.76 -2.33 14.40
C VAL A 96 5.94 -3.46 15.41
N TYR A 97 5.22 -4.56 15.21
CA TYR A 97 5.10 -5.65 16.19
C TYR A 97 5.56 -6.98 15.58
N LEU A 98 6.64 -7.51 16.15
CA LEU A 98 7.23 -8.79 15.83
C LEU A 98 6.55 -9.86 16.71
N LYS A 99 5.43 -10.40 16.21
CA LYS A 99 4.64 -11.45 16.87
C LYS A 99 5.19 -12.84 16.58
N ARG A 100 4.71 -13.84 17.33
CA ARG A 100 5.04 -15.26 17.03
C ARG A 100 4.49 -15.75 15.69
N GLU A 101 3.39 -15.17 15.25
CA GLU A 101 2.67 -15.58 14.05
C GLU A 101 3.02 -14.72 12.82
N GLY A 102 3.84 -13.68 12.97
CA GLY A 102 4.24 -12.79 11.87
C GLY A 102 4.66 -11.41 12.34
N ILE A 103 4.87 -10.50 11.39
CA ILE A 103 5.14 -9.08 11.64
C ILE A 103 3.89 -8.29 11.30
N GLU A 104 3.46 -7.42 12.21
CA GLU A 104 2.34 -6.50 12.03
C GLU A 104 2.86 -5.05 12.02
N ILE A 105 2.42 -4.26 11.06
CA ILE A 105 2.64 -2.81 11.00
C ILE A 105 1.26 -2.17 10.99
N ASP A 106 0.92 -1.46 12.07
CA ASP A 106 -0.40 -0.86 12.25
C ASP A 106 -0.28 0.66 12.41
N GLY A 107 -0.91 1.39 11.50
CA GLY A 107 -1.03 2.85 11.53
C GLY A 107 -2.25 3.34 12.31
N VAL A 108 -3.15 2.43 12.72
CA VAL A 108 -4.43 2.73 13.36
C VAL A 108 -5.27 3.64 12.45
N ASP A 109 -5.43 4.92 12.81
CA ASP A 109 -6.17 5.91 12.02
C ASP A 109 -5.25 6.77 11.13
N ASP A 110 -3.93 6.66 11.30
CA ASP A 110 -2.92 7.42 10.57
C ASP A 110 -2.37 6.62 9.37
N PRO A 111 -1.90 7.29 8.29
CA PRO A 111 -1.41 6.61 7.10
C PRO A 111 -0.04 5.94 7.32
N ILE A 112 0.15 4.75 6.73
CA ILE A 112 1.47 4.15 6.55
C ILE A 112 2.03 4.62 5.21
N THR A 113 3.14 5.35 5.24
CA THR A 113 3.78 5.91 4.04
C THR A 113 5.16 5.29 3.82
N VAL A 114 5.37 4.65 2.67
CA VAL A 114 6.67 4.10 2.25
C VAL A 114 7.26 4.99 1.15
N LYS A 115 8.40 5.64 1.43
CA LYS A 115 9.09 6.53 0.49
C LYS A 115 10.50 6.01 0.19
N THR A 116 10.80 5.82 -1.09
CA THR A 116 12.14 5.49 -1.58
C THR A 116 12.25 5.98 -3.02
N THR A 117 13.46 6.33 -3.46
CA THR A 117 13.77 6.65 -4.86
C THR A 117 14.19 5.40 -5.64
N ASN A 118 14.37 4.28 -4.95
CA ASN A 118 14.73 2.98 -5.52
C ASN A 118 13.54 2.01 -5.38
N ASP A 119 13.78 0.72 -5.57
CA ASP A 119 12.72 -0.27 -5.65
C ASP A 119 12.07 -0.60 -4.30
N ILE A 120 10.77 -0.87 -4.35
CA ILE A 120 10.03 -1.59 -3.31
C ILE A 120 9.77 -3.00 -3.84
N ILE A 121 10.38 -4.01 -3.21
CA ILE A 121 10.32 -5.41 -3.67
C ILE A 121 9.55 -6.25 -2.65
N ALA A 122 8.46 -6.89 -3.10
CA ALA A 122 7.68 -7.84 -2.30
C ALA A 122 7.78 -9.25 -2.91
N LYS A 123 8.52 -10.15 -2.24
CA LYS A 123 8.67 -11.55 -2.65
C LYS A 123 7.95 -12.46 -1.66
N CYS A 124 6.81 -13.01 -2.07
CA CYS A 124 5.94 -13.83 -1.23
C CYS A 124 5.12 -14.80 -2.10
N ASP A 125 4.52 -15.81 -1.47
CA ASP A 125 3.62 -16.74 -2.18
C ASP A 125 2.28 -16.08 -2.50
N ASN A 126 1.77 -15.23 -1.59
CA ASN A 126 0.50 -14.53 -1.74
C ASN A 126 0.63 -13.06 -1.34
N LEU A 127 0.17 -12.15 -2.21
CA LEU A 127 0.04 -10.73 -1.93
C LEU A 127 -1.45 -10.34 -2.04
N THR A 128 -2.02 -9.81 -0.96
CA THR A 128 -3.41 -9.34 -0.93
C THR A 128 -3.44 -7.86 -0.53
N ALA A 129 -4.15 -7.04 -1.31
CA ALA A 129 -4.37 -5.63 -1.02
C ALA A 129 -5.87 -5.32 -1.05
N THR A 130 -6.40 -4.80 0.04
CA THR A 130 -7.84 -4.51 0.21
C THR A 130 -8.01 -3.07 0.64
N CYS A 131 -8.78 -2.29 -0.12
CA CYS A 131 -9.10 -0.90 0.18
C CYS A 131 -10.62 -0.67 0.05
N LYS A 132 -11.19 0.15 0.94
CA LYS A 132 -12.65 0.45 0.91
C LYS A 132 -13.02 1.46 -0.18
N SER A 133 -12.16 2.45 -0.41
CA SER A 133 -12.49 3.59 -1.27
C SER A 133 -11.89 3.48 -2.67
N ALA A 134 -10.57 3.41 -2.77
CA ALA A 134 -9.87 3.38 -4.05
C ALA A 134 -8.46 2.79 -3.91
N ALA A 135 -7.96 2.23 -5.02
CA ALA A 135 -6.55 1.91 -5.24
C ALA A 135 -6.09 2.60 -6.53
N SER A 136 -4.88 3.14 -6.53
CA SER A 136 -4.29 3.85 -7.67
C SER A 136 -2.87 3.39 -7.92
N VAL A 137 -2.52 3.17 -9.18
CA VAL A 137 -1.15 2.91 -9.62
C VAL A 137 -0.81 3.98 -10.66
N ASN A 138 0.09 4.90 -10.31
CA ASN A 138 0.57 5.96 -11.20
C ASN A 138 2.06 5.75 -11.46
N CYS A 139 2.39 5.41 -12.70
CA CYS A 139 3.73 5.07 -13.12
C CYS A 139 3.82 5.19 -14.64
N ASP A 140 5.03 5.37 -15.17
CA ASP A 140 5.25 5.42 -16.62
C ASP A 140 4.97 4.07 -17.30
N THR A 141 5.17 2.95 -16.59
CA THR A 141 4.91 1.60 -17.11
C THR A 141 4.45 0.66 -16.02
N SER A 142 3.42 -0.13 -16.30
CA SER A 142 2.91 -1.20 -15.45
C SER A 142 2.81 -2.50 -16.24
N SER A 143 3.05 -3.64 -15.58
CA SER A 143 2.93 -4.96 -16.21
C SER A 143 2.29 -5.96 -15.24
N VAL A 144 1.41 -6.82 -15.76
CA VAL A 144 0.76 -7.89 -15.02
C VAL A 144 0.94 -9.18 -15.80
N THR A 145 1.70 -10.12 -15.24
CA THR A 145 2.00 -11.41 -15.87
C THR A 145 1.50 -12.54 -14.98
N CYS A 146 0.52 -13.29 -15.47
CA CYS A 146 -0.07 -14.42 -14.77
C CYS A 146 -0.03 -15.68 -15.66
N LYS A 147 0.27 -16.86 -15.07
CA LYS A 147 0.34 -18.12 -15.83
C LYS A 147 -1.03 -18.71 -16.16
N THR A 148 -2.06 -18.38 -15.39
CA THR A 148 -3.39 -18.99 -15.50
C THR A 148 -4.44 -17.98 -15.94
N SER A 149 -4.64 -16.91 -15.17
CA SER A 149 -5.62 -15.86 -15.52
C SER A 149 -5.30 -14.55 -14.80
N ALA A 150 -5.84 -13.46 -15.34
CA ALA A 150 -5.96 -12.15 -14.69
C ALA A 150 -7.43 -11.73 -14.79
N THR A 151 -8.03 -11.27 -13.69
CA THR A 151 -9.45 -10.90 -13.62
C THR A 151 -9.59 -9.47 -13.15
N VAL A 152 -10.44 -8.69 -13.83
CA VAL A 152 -10.85 -7.34 -13.42
C VAL A 152 -12.37 -7.34 -13.35
N THR A 153 -12.92 -7.11 -12.16
CA THR A 153 -14.37 -7.06 -11.93
C THR A 153 -14.73 -5.65 -11.50
N ALA A 154 -15.41 -4.92 -12.37
CA ALA A 154 -15.93 -3.59 -12.09
C ALA A 154 -17.19 -3.34 -12.95
N PRO A 155 -18.13 -2.48 -12.51
CA PRO A 155 -19.25 -2.06 -13.36
C PRO A 155 -18.79 -1.41 -14.67
N THR A 156 -17.65 -0.71 -14.64
CA THR A 156 -17.03 -0.06 -15.80
C THR A 156 -15.54 -0.30 -15.78
N ILE A 157 -14.99 -0.69 -16.95
CA ILE A 157 -13.54 -0.76 -17.20
C ILE A 157 -13.24 0.19 -18.36
N MET A 158 -12.42 1.21 -18.10
CA MET A 158 -12.03 2.21 -19.09
C MET A 158 -10.57 1.98 -19.53
N LEU A 159 -10.35 1.87 -20.83
CA LEU A 159 -9.03 1.74 -21.45
C LEU A 159 -8.87 2.89 -22.44
N ASP A 160 -8.26 3.98 -21.99
CA ASP A 160 -8.10 5.22 -22.77
C ASP A 160 -6.81 5.18 -23.60
N GLY A 161 -6.76 4.24 -24.52
CA GLY A 161 -5.61 4.00 -25.38
C GLY A 161 -5.82 2.82 -26.30
N ASN A 162 -4.80 2.50 -27.09
CA ASN A 162 -4.85 1.33 -27.97
C ASN A 162 -4.90 0.05 -27.14
N VAL A 163 -5.86 -0.82 -27.47
CA VAL A 163 -6.02 -2.14 -26.86
C VAL A 163 -5.69 -3.21 -27.88
N THR A 164 -4.66 -4.01 -27.60
CA THR A 164 -4.29 -5.17 -28.42
C THR A 164 -4.69 -6.45 -27.68
N VAL A 165 -5.59 -7.23 -28.28
CA VAL A 165 -5.96 -8.57 -27.78
C VAL A 165 -5.46 -9.60 -28.78
N THR A 166 -4.49 -10.42 -28.37
CA THR A 166 -3.91 -11.47 -29.23
C THR A 166 -4.73 -12.74 -29.27
N GLY A 167 -5.51 -12.99 -28.21
CA GLY A 167 -6.50 -14.05 -28.15
C GLY A 167 -7.89 -13.58 -28.60
N THR A 168 -8.91 -14.34 -28.23
CA THR A 168 -10.31 -13.99 -28.51
C THR A 168 -10.83 -12.97 -27.50
N LEU A 169 -11.56 -11.95 -27.98
CA LEU A 169 -12.40 -11.10 -27.15
C LEU A 169 -13.82 -11.66 -27.13
N ILE A 170 -14.36 -11.95 -25.95
CA ILE A 170 -15.71 -12.50 -25.77
C ILE A 170 -16.53 -11.52 -24.94
N THR A 171 -17.67 -11.05 -25.46
CA THR A 171 -18.59 -10.13 -24.77
C THR A 171 -19.82 -10.86 -24.26
N GLY A 172 -19.90 -11.06 -22.94
CA GLY A 172 -21.04 -11.70 -22.26
C GLY A 172 -21.04 -13.22 -22.33
N THR A 173 -21.00 -13.90 -21.18
CA THR A 173 -21.01 -15.37 -21.09
C THR A 173 -22.42 -15.98 -21.03
N LYS A 174 -23.47 -15.16 -21.14
CA LYS A 174 -24.89 -15.58 -21.12
C LYS A 174 -25.75 -14.82 -22.15
N GLY A 175 -25.25 -14.68 -23.39
CA GLY A 175 -26.09 -14.31 -24.55
C GLY A 175 -26.63 -12.87 -24.58
N GLY A 176 -25.92 -11.88 -24.02
CA GLY A 176 -26.45 -10.50 -23.96
C GLY A 176 -25.42 -9.39 -23.88
N GLY A 177 -24.15 -9.63 -24.19
CA GLY A 177 -23.15 -8.57 -24.27
C GLY A 177 -23.23 -7.85 -25.62
N MET A 178 -23.60 -6.56 -25.63
CA MET A 178 -23.50 -5.73 -26.83
C MET A 178 -22.07 -5.18 -26.95
N ALA A 179 -21.43 -5.44 -28.08
CA ALA A 179 -20.24 -4.70 -28.50
C ALA A 179 -20.68 -3.52 -29.38
N SER A 180 -20.26 -2.31 -29.04
CA SER A 180 -20.53 -1.11 -29.83
C SER A 180 -19.22 -0.46 -30.26
N PHE A 181 -19.12 -0.10 -31.53
CA PHE A 181 -17.95 0.53 -32.12
C PHE A 181 -18.37 1.89 -32.66
N GLY A 182 -17.80 2.97 -32.11
CA GLY A 182 -18.05 4.34 -32.57
C GLY A 182 -17.34 4.71 -33.87
N GLY A 183 -16.61 3.77 -34.49
CA GLY A 183 -15.81 4.00 -35.69
C GLY A 183 -15.80 2.78 -36.62
N THR A 184 -14.90 2.80 -37.60
CA THR A 184 -14.79 1.72 -38.60
C THR A 184 -14.34 0.40 -37.97
N VAL A 185 -15.02 -0.68 -38.35
CA VAL A 185 -14.57 -2.06 -38.08
C VAL A 185 -13.88 -2.60 -39.33
N ASN A 186 -12.62 -3.01 -39.21
CA ASN A 186 -11.88 -3.70 -40.27
C ASN A 186 -11.63 -5.15 -39.87
N ALA A 187 -12.38 -6.07 -40.47
CA ALA A 187 -12.20 -7.50 -40.31
C ALA A 187 -11.54 -8.08 -41.57
N LYS A 188 -10.36 -8.70 -41.40
CA LYS A 188 -9.66 -9.40 -42.50
C LYS A 188 -10.11 -10.85 -42.67
N GLY A 189 -10.72 -11.42 -41.64
CA GLY A 189 -11.21 -12.79 -41.63
C GLY A 189 -12.70 -12.89 -41.95
N LEU A 190 -13.22 -14.12 -41.92
CA LEU A 190 -14.65 -14.41 -42.03
C LEU A 190 -15.43 -13.73 -40.91
N ILE A 191 -16.53 -13.07 -41.27
CA ILE A 191 -17.57 -12.63 -40.33
C ILE A 191 -18.69 -13.67 -40.42
N HIS A 192 -18.99 -14.33 -39.30
CA HIS A 192 -20.10 -15.27 -39.18
C HIS A 192 -21.08 -14.75 -38.14
N SER A 193 -22.37 -14.78 -38.48
CA SER A 193 -23.48 -14.41 -37.61
C SER A 193 -24.54 -15.51 -37.68
N GLU A 194 -25.02 -15.95 -36.53
CA GLU A 194 -26.16 -16.89 -36.43
C GLU A 194 -27.49 -16.15 -36.69
N ASP A 195 -27.54 -14.85 -36.39
CA ASP A 195 -28.68 -13.97 -36.61
C ASP A 195 -28.44 -13.01 -37.80
N ASP A 196 -29.41 -12.13 -38.07
CA ASP A 196 -29.35 -11.17 -39.17
C ASP A 196 -28.26 -10.11 -38.97
N ILE A 197 -27.64 -9.71 -40.08
CA ILE A 197 -26.72 -8.56 -40.12
C ILE A 197 -27.47 -7.42 -40.77
N THR A 198 -27.73 -6.35 -40.03
CA THR A 198 -28.40 -5.16 -40.55
C THR A 198 -27.40 -4.03 -40.79
N ALA A 199 -27.35 -3.51 -42.02
CA ALA A 199 -26.60 -2.31 -42.39
C ALA A 199 -27.57 -1.13 -42.60
N GLY A 200 -27.64 -0.21 -41.63
CA GLY A 200 -28.68 0.83 -41.62
C GLY A 200 -30.06 0.22 -41.40
N SER A 201 -30.94 0.33 -42.39
CA SER A 201 -32.26 -0.33 -42.39
C SER A 201 -32.33 -1.57 -43.27
N ILE A 202 -31.21 -2.03 -43.83
CA ILE A 202 -31.15 -3.14 -44.78
C ILE A 202 -30.71 -4.41 -44.06
N SER A 203 -31.58 -5.41 -44.07
CA SER A 203 -31.33 -6.77 -43.58
C SER A 203 -30.53 -7.58 -44.60
N LEU A 204 -29.45 -8.23 -44.19
CA LEU A 204 -28.70 -9.11 -45.09
C LEU A 204 -29.52 -10.36 -45.45
N GLN A 205 -30.27 -10.92 -44.50
CA GLN A 205 -31.04 -12.15 -44.72
C GLN A 205 -32.38 -11.94 -45.43
N HIS A 206 -33.04 -10.78 -45.23
CA HIS A 206 -34.44 -10.58 -45.65
C HIS A 206 -34.66 -9.39 -46.59
N HIS A 207 -33.60 -8.72 -47.07
CA HIS A 207 -33.82 -7.64 -48.04
C HIS A 207 -34.48 -8.19 -49.31
N VAL A 208 -35.36 -7.37 -49.88
CA VAL A 208 -36.08 -7.68 -51.12
C VAL A 208 -35.61 -6.75 -52.23
N HIS A 209 -35.59 -7.25 -53.46
CA HIS A 209 -35.33 -6.46 -54.65
C HIS A 209 -36.66 -6.11 -55.35
N THR A 210 -36.88 -4.84 -55.68
CA THR A 210 -38.08 -4.36 -56.40
C THR A 210 -37.79 -4.04 -57.86
N GLY A 211 -38.80 -4.04 -58.73
CA GLY A 211 -38.65 -3.64 -60.14
C GLY A 211 -38.06 -4.72 -61.06
N VAL A 212 -38.17 -5.99 -60.68
CA VAL A 212 -37.69 -7.13 -61.48
C VAL A 212 -38.72 -7.54 -62.55
N GLN A 213 -38.26 -7.97 -63.72
CA GLN A 213 -39.12 -8.63 -64.72
C GLN A 213 -39.28 -10.11 -64.36
N GLY A 214 -40.53 -10.54 -64.15
CA GLY A 214 -40.83 -11.92 -63.75
C GLY A 214 -40.47 -12.94 -64.84
N GLY A 215 -39.85 -14.06 -64.43
CA GLY A 215 -39.50 -15.20 -65.26
C GLY A 215 -39.37 -16.48 -64.42
N SER A 216 -39.09 -17.62 -65.05
CA SER A 216 -38.97 -18.93 -64.38
C SER A 216 -37.55 -19.30 -63.93
N GLU A 217 -36.58 -18.40 -64.12
CA GLU A 217 -35.17 -18.62 -63.79
C GLU A 217 -34.85 -18.12 -62.37
N ASN A 218 -33.85 -18.73 -61.75
CA ASN A 218 -33.32 -18.26 -60.47
C ASN A 218 -32.37 -17.08 -60.70
N THR A 219 -32.32 -16.15 -59.75
CA THR A 219 -31.27 -15.12 -59.74
C THR A 219 -29.90 -15.78 -59.63
N GLY A 220 -28.89 -15.20 -60.28
CA GLY A 220 -27.50 -15.60 -60.07
C GLY A 220 -27.07 -15.41 -58.62
N THR A 221 -25.94 -16.01 -58.24
CA THR A 221 -25.29 -15.69 -56.97
C THR A 221 -25.02 -14.19 -56.91
N PRO A 222 -25.14 -13.54 -55.73
CA PRO A 222 -24.67 -12.18 -55.55
C PRO A 222 -23.24 -12.05 -56.08
N SER A 223 -23.02 -11.13 -57.02
CA SER A 223 -21.71 -10.85 -57.64
C SER A 223 -20.95 -9.81 -56.85
#